data_AF-A0A7S3WLP0-F1
#
_entry.id   AF-A0A7S3WLP0-F1
#
_cell.length_a   1.000
_cell.length_b   1.000
_cell.length_c   1.000
_cell.angle_alpha   90.00
_cell.angle_beta   90.00
_cell.angle_gamma   90.00
#
_symmetry.space_group_name_H-M   'P 1'
#
loop_
_entity.id
_entity.type
_entity.pdbx_description
1 polymer ?
#
loop_
_entity_poly.entity_id
_entity_poly.type
_entity_poly.pdbx_seq_one_letter_code
_entity_poly.pdbx_strand_id
1 'polypeptide(L)'
;RERTVGQTITLTGPKLWSAGEVIQLCEKLSGRKADVSTVPNIILQLTQAAASLFMWSTDIAERLRFVEVNQQKAMGAASTMSEEAYQQLGMNSEYTRNLDDYIGEYYRRVFKKLTKGKYEPEAGELEREKADMDKKLEEVT
;
A
#
# COMPACT_ATOMS: atom_id res chain seq x y z
N ARG A 1 20.40 16.73 -10.25
CA ARG A 1 20.94 15.95 -9.11
C ARG A 1 21.21 16.81 -7.86
N GLU A 2 21.33 18.13 -7.95
CA GLU A 2 21.54 19.00 -6.77
C GLU A 2 20.25 19.40 -6.02
N ARG A 3 19.06 19.26 -6.64
CA ARG A 3 17.78 19.75 -6.10
C ARG A 3 17.29 19.05 -4.82
N THR A 4 17.80 17.86 -4.51
CA THR A 4 17.32 17.03 -3.38
C THR A 4 18.35 16.87 -2.27
N VAL A 5 19.52 17.50 -2.37
CA VAL A 5 20.58 17.38 -1.36
C VAL A 5 20.18 18.15 -0.10
N GLY A 6 20.12 17.45 1.04
CA GLY A 6 19.77 18.04 2.34
C GLY A 6 18.28 18.34 2.54
N GLN A 7 17.41 17.93 1.61
CA GLN A 7 15.96 18.12 1.71
C GLN A 7 15.29 16.92 2.39
N THR A 8 14.26 17.17 3.19
CA THR A 8 13.35 16.13 3.71
C THR A 8 12.09 16.12 2.85
N ILE A 9 11.89 15.06 2.08
CA ILE A 9 10.77 14.93 1.14
C ILE A 9 9.83 13.85 1.66
N THR A 10 8.54 14.17 1.79
CA THR A 10 7.53 13.19 2.20
C THR A 10 7.11 12.36 0.98
N LEU A 11 7.46 11.08 0.99
CA LEU A 11 7.04 10.11 -0.02
C LEU A 11 5.69 9.51 0.39
N THR A 12 4.63 9.99 -0.22
CA THR A 12 3.24 9.60 0.08
C THR A 12 2.45 9.58 -1.22
N GLY A 13 1.43 8.73 -1.28
CA GLY A 13 0.65 8.55 -2.51
C GLY A 13 -0.24 9.75 -2.83
N PRO A 14 -0.88 9.74 -4.01
CA PRO A 14 -1.84 10.75 -4.42
C PRO A 14 -3.10 10.75 -3.54
N LYS A 15 -3.39 9.61 -2.91
CA LYS A 15 -4.50 9.43 -1.98
C LYS A 15 -4.02 8.84 -0.66
N LEU A 16 -4.51 9.41 0.44
CA LEU A 16 -4.37 8.85 1.77
C LEU A 16 -5.39 7.73 1.97
N TRP A 17 -4.89 6.58 2.42
CA TRP A 17 -5.73 5.43 2.76
C TRP A 17 -5.71 5.20 4.27
N SER A 18 -6.90 4.97 4.83
CA SER A 18 -7.10 4.41 6.16
C SER A 18 -7.19 2.89 6.09
N ALA A 19 -6.91 2.20 7.21
CA ALA A 19 -7.07 0.75 7.28
C ALA A 19 -8.51 0.31 6.94
N GLY A 20 -9.51 1.09 7.36
CA GLY A 20 -10.92 0.83 7.05
C GLY A 20 -11.24 0.90 5.55
N GLU A 21 -10.74 1.92 4.85
CA GLU A 21 -10.93 2.03 3.38
C GLU A 21 -10.25 0.90 2.63
N VAL A 22 -9.07 0.45 3.08
CA VAL A 22 -8.38 -0.70 2.48
C VAL A 22 -9.16 -1.99 2.73
N ILE A 23 -9.75 -2.17 3.92
CA ILE A 23 -10.63 -3.31 4.19
C ILE A 23 -11.83 -3.29 3.26
N GLN A 24 -12.52 -2.14 3.13
CA GLN A 24 -13.67 -2.00 2.22
C GLN A 24 -13.30 -2.26 0.75
N LEU A 25 -12.11 -1.83 0.32
CA LEU A 25 -11.59 -2.14 -1.00
C LEU A 25 -11.42 -3.66 -1.19
N CYS A 26 -10.86 -4.35 -0.21
CA CYS A 26 -10.73 -5.81 -0.23
C CYS A 26 -12.09 -6.53 -0.19
N GLU A 27 -13.08 -6.02 0.55
CA GLU A 27 -14.44 -6.54 0.55
C GLU A 27 -15.08 -6.40 -0.83
N LYS A 28 -14.94 -5.24 -1.47
CA LYS A 28 -15.43 -4.98 -2.83
C LYS A 28 -14.79 -5.91 -3.86
N LEU A 29 -13.47 -6.12 -3.78
CA LEU A 29 -12.73 -6.96 -4.73
C LEU A 29 -13.01 -8.46 -4.52
N SER A 30 -13.18 -8.90 -3.28
CA SER A 30 -13.45 -10.31 -2.95
C SER A 30 -14.93 -10.69 -2.99
N GLY A 31 -15.84 -9.72 -2.95
CA GLY A 31 -17.28 -9.95 -2.84
C GLY A 31 -17.70 -10.54 -1.49
N ARG A 32 -16.82 -10.52 -0.48
CA ARG A 32 -17.05 -11.09 0.85
C ARG A 32 -16.91 -10.00 1.90
N LYS A 33 -17.70 -10.10 2.97
CA LYS A 33 -17.56 -9.24 4.14
C LYS A 33 -16.36 -9.69 4.97
N ALA A 34 -15.56 -8.72 5.43
CA ALA A 34 -14.46 -8.96 6.33
C ALA A 34 -14.99 -9.09 7.76
N ASP A 35 -14.47 -10.06 8.50
CA ASP A 35 -14.68 -10.15 9.94
C ASP A 35 -13.64 -9.24 10.63
N VAL A 36 -14.12 -8.16 11.24
CA VAL A 36 -13.26 -7.11 11.81
C VAL A 36 -13.41 -7.11 13.32
N SER A 37 -12.36 -7.56 14.01
CA SER A 37 -12.27 -7.47 15.48
C SER A 37 -11.44 -6.25 15.88
N THR A 38 -12.07 -5.28 16.57
CA THR A 38 -11.38 -4.10 17.09
C THR A 38 -10.76 -4.41 18.46
N VAL A 39 -9.43 -4.30 18.55
CA VAL A 39 -8.68 -4.55 19.78
C VAL A 39 -8.22 -3.23 20.39
N PRO A 40 -8.45 -2.98 21.69
CA PRO A 40 -7.91 -1.82 22.39
C PRO A 40 -6.38 -1.74 22.37
N ASN A 41 -5.84 -0.52 22.26
CA ASN A 41 -4.38 -0.30 22.20
C ASN A 41 -3.63 -0.84 23.42
N ILE A 42 -4.24 -0.78 24.60
CA ILE A 42 -3.63 -1.27 25.85
C ILE A 42 -3.30 -2.77 25.74
N ILE A 43 -4.21 -3.57 25.16
CA ILE A 43 -4.00 -5.01 25.00
C ILE A 43 -2.85 -5.28 24.02
N LEU A 44 -2.78 -4.52 22.94
CA LEU A 44 -1.70 -4.63 21.95
C LEU A 44 -0.34 -4.23 22.57
N GLN A 45 -0.29 -3.16 23.37
CA GLN A 45 0.92 -2.74 24.07
C GLN A 45 1.37 -3.76 25.13
N LEU A 46 0.46 -4.34 25.90
CA LEU A 46 0.80 -5.39 26.87
C LEU A 46 1.33 -6.65 26.17
N THR A 47 0.72 -7.03 25.05
CA THR A 47 1.18 -8.17 24.25
C THR A 47 2.54 -7.90 23.63
N GLN A 48 2.78 -6.66 23.15
CA GLN A 48 4.07 -6.22 22.64
C GLN A 48 5.15 -6.29 23.71
N ALA A 49 4.86 -5.82 24.93
CA ALA A 49 5.79 -5.86 26.05
C ALA A 49 6.11 -7.31 26.45
N ALA A 50 5.10 -8.18 26.51
CA ALA A 50 5.29 -9.60 26.79
C ALA A 50 6.12 -10.30 25.70
N ALA A 51 5.87 -10.01 24.43
CA ALA A 51 6.63 -10.53 23.30
C ALA A 51 8.07 -9.98 23.26
N SER A 52 8.35 -8.81 23.85
CA SER A 52 9.70 -8.24 23.91
C SER A 52 10.59 -8.91 24.96
N LEU A 53 10.04 -9.72 25.87
CA LEU A 53 10.80 -10.41 26.92
C LEU A 53 11.59 -11.61 26.38
N PHE A 54 11.20 -12.16 25.24
CA PHE A 54 11.86 -13.31 24.64
C PHE A 54 12.46 -12.95 23.29
N MET A 55 13.75 -13.24 23.09
CA MET A 55 14.45 -12.94 21.84
C MET A 55 13.78 -13.59 20.62
N TRP A 56 13.18 -14.77 20.76
CA TRP A 56 12.52 -15.47 19.65
C TRP A 56 11.21 -14.81 19.20
N SER A 57 10.58 -13.97 20.02
CA SER A 57 9.34 -13.25 19.69
C SER A 57 9.55 -11.79 19.30
N THR A 58 10.80 -11.37 19.09
CA THR A 58 11.14 -9.98 18.74
C THR A 58 10.48 -9.51 17.45
N ASP A 59 10.38 -10.35 16.41
CA ASP A 59 9.67 -10.01 15.14
C ASP A 59 8.19 -9.70 15.38
N ILE A 60 7.54 -10.48 16.25
CA ILE A 60 6.14 -10.29 16.61
C ILE A 60 5.99 -8.96 17.38
N ALA A 61 6.90 -8.71 18.34
CA ALA A 61 6.90 -7.47 19.11
C ALA A 61 7.11 -6.23 18.22
N GLU A 62 7.95 -6.31 17.20
CA GLU A 62 8.19 -5.22 16.25
C GLU A 62 6.94 -4.91 15.42
N ARG A 63 6.26 -5.94 14.91
CA ARG A 63 4.99 -5.78 14.18
C ARG A 63 3.89 -5.18 15.06
N LEU A 64 3.80 -5.60 16.31
CA LEU A 64 2.80 -5.07 17.26
C LEU A 64 3.05 -3.60 17.61
N ARG A 65 4.31 -3.15 17.64
CA ARG A 65 4.66 -1.75 17.90
C ARG A 65 4.11 -0.79 16.83
N PHE A 66 3.72 -1.28 15.65
CA PHE A 66 3.09 -0.47 14.59
C PHE A 66 1.83 0.28 15.05
N VAL A 67 1.18 -0.17 16.13
CA VAL A 67 0.05 0.52 16.77
C VAL A 67 0.42 1.96 17.20
N GLU A 68 1.67 2.19 17.64
CA GLU A 68 2.15 3.52 18.03
C GLU A 68 2.23 4.47 16.83
N VAL A 69 2.67 3.97 15.68
CA VAL A 69 2.74 4.74 14.42
C VAL A 69 1.33 5.15 13.96
N ASN A 70 0.35 4.25 14.10
CA ASN A 70 -1.04 4.57 13.77
C ASN A 70 -1.63 5.65 14.68
N GLN A 71 -1.24 5.70 15.96
CA GLN A 71 -1.63 6.78 16.87
C GLN A 71 -1.00 8.12 16.49
N GLN A 72 0.28 8.11 16.08
CA GLN A 72 0.97 9.33 15.62
C GLN A 72 0.36 9.91 14.33
N LYS A 73 -0.19 9.06 13.45
CA LYS A 73 -0.90 9.50 12.22
C LYS A 73 -2.10 10.41 12.54
N ALA A 74 -2.74 10.25 13.70
CA ALA A 74 -3.85 11.10 14.14
C ALA A 74 -3.40 12.53 14.56
N MET A 75 -2.11 12.77 14.78
CA MET A 75 -1.56 14.04 15.29
C MET A 75 -1.03 14.99 14.20
N GLY A 76 -1.34 14.77 12.92
CA GLY A 76 -1.15 15.77 11.85
C GLY A 76 -0.04 15.51 10.82
N ALA A 77 0.53 14.30 10.76
CA ALA A 77 1.64 13.97 9.85
C ALA A 77 1.23 13.39 8.49
N ALA A 78 -0.07 13.22 8.22
CA ALA A 78 -0.55 12.55 7.03
C ALA A 78 -0.95 13.56 5.94
N SER A 79 0.02 13.99 5.13
CA SER A 79 -0.22 14.75 3.90
C SER A 79 -0.04 13.86 2.66
N THR A 80 -0.69 14.21 1.56
CA THR A 80 -0.33 13.68 0.24
C THR A 80 0.94 14.37 -0.25
N MET A 81 1.63 13.75 -1.20
CA MET A 81 2.88 14.30 -1.71
C MET A 81 2.59 15.59 -2.47
N SER A 82 3.35 16.64 -2.18
CA SER A 82 3.16 17.94 -2.84
C SER A 82 3.66 17.90 -4.28
N GLU A 83 3.09 18.75 -5.14
CA GLU A 83 3.52 18.89 -6.52
C GLU A 83 5.02 19.28 -6.60
N GLU A 84 5.51 20.04 -5.63
CA GLU A 84 6.91 20.41 -5.47
C GLU A 84 7.80 19.17 -5.23
N ALA A 85 7.33 18.21 -4.42
CA ALA A 85 8.05 16.97 -4.18
C ALA A 85 8.11 16.10 -5.45
N TYR A 86 7.03 16.07 -6.25
CA TYR A 86 7.00 15.41 -7.56
C TYR A 86 8.04 16.02 -8.51
N GLN A 87 8.08 17.35 -8.60
CA GLN A 87 9.04 18.08 -9.42
C GLN A 87 10.49 17.92 -8.95
N GLN A 88 10.74 17.90 -7.63
CA GLN A 88 12.06 17.68 -7.06
C GLN A 88 12.60 16.28 -7.39
N LEU A 89 11.72 15.27 -7.40
CA LEU A 89 12.04 13.88 -7.74
C LEU A 89 12.04 13.62 -9.26
N GLY A 90 11.59 14.58 -10.08
CA GLY A 90 11.47 14.41 -11.53
C GLY A 90 10.39 13.39 -11.91
N MET A 91 9.34 13.26 -11.10
CA MET A 91 8.21 12.37 -11.31
C MET A 91 6.98 13.17 -11.73
N ASN A 92 6.17 12.65 -12.64
CA ASN A 92 4.83 13.18 -12.91
C ASN A 92 3.82 12.46 -12.00
N SER A 93 2.93 13.23 -11.38
CA SER A 93 1.85 12.71 -10.54
C SER A 93 0.88 11.83 -11.33
N GLU A 94 0.69 12.09 -12.63
CA GLU A 94 -0.19 11.32 -13.52
C GLU A 94 0.25 9.87 -13.76
N TYR A 95 1.56 9.61 -13.70
CA TYR A 95 2.10 8.24 -13.81
C TYR A 95 2.07 7.49 -12.46
N THR A 96 1.65 8.16 -11.38
CA THR A 96 1.56 7.52 -10.08
C THR A 96 0.34 6.63 -10.04
N ARG A 97 0.60 5.33 -9.94
CA ARG A 97 -0.46 4.32 -9.90
C ARG A 97 -1.26 4.39 -8.61
N ASN A 98 -2.59 4.30 -8.72
CA ASN A 98 -3.47 4.25 -7.55
C ASN A 98 -3.45 2.87 -6.89
N LEU A 99 -3.74 2.85 -5.58
CA LEU A 99 -3.71 1.64 -4.77
C LEU A 99 -4.79 0.63 -5.18
N ASP A 100 -5.99 1.10 -5.54
CA ASP A 100 -7.11 0.27 -5.99
C ASP A 100 -6.81 -0.45 -7.30
N ASP A 101 -6.21 0.24 -8.27
CA ASP A 101 -5.75 -0.39 -9.51
C ASP A 101 -4.67 -1.44 -9.23
N TYR A 102 -3.72 -1.13 -8.33
CA TYR A 102 -2.65 -2.04 -7.93
C TYR A 102 -3.18 -3.29 -7.24
N ILE A 103 -4.01 -3.13 -6.20
CA ILE A 103 -4.59 -4.25 -5.45
C ILE A 103 -5.51 -5.08 -6.35
N GLY A 104 -6.27 -4.45 -7.26
CA GLY A 104 -7.12 -5.16 -8.21
C GLY A 104 -6.35 -6.10 -9.14
N GLU A 105 -5.23 -5.64 -9.72
CA GLU A 105 -4.35 -6.50 -10.52
C GLU A 105 -3.64 -7.56 -9.67
N TYR A 106 -3.14 -7.16 -8.50
CA TYR A 106 -2.50 -8.08 -7.57
C TYR A 106 -3.45 -9.22 -7.19
N TYR A 107 -4.70 -8.90 -6.84
CA TYR A 107 -5.73 -9.88 -6.52
C TYR A 107 -5.97 -10.82 -7.69
N ARG A 108 -6.19 -10.30 -8.91
CA ARG A 108 -6.36 -11.13 -10.11
C ARG A 108 -5.18 -12.07 -10.34
N ARG A 109 -3.94 -11.59 -10.20
CA ARG A 109 -2.74 -12.40 -10.45
C ARG A 109 -2.48 -13.43 -9.37
N VAL A 110 -2.45 -12.99 -8.11
CA VAL A 110 -2.05 -13.84 -6.97
C VAL A 110 -3.19 -14.77 -6.57
N PHE A 111 -4.44 -14.32 -6.56
CA PHE A 111 -5.57 -15.19 -6.25
C PHE A 111 -5.72 -16.28 -7.30
N LYS A 112 -5.56 -15.97 -8.60
CA LYS A 112 -5.52 -17.00 -9.66
C LYS A 112 -4.40 -18.02 -9.43
N LYS A 113 -3.20 -17.59 -9.04
CA LYS A 113 -2.09 -18.51 -8.69
C LYS A 113 -2.44 -19.40 -7.50
N LEU A 114 -3.01 -18.82 -6.45
CA LEU A 114 -3.36 -19.55 -5.23
C LEU A 114 -4.52 -20.53 -5.44
N THR A 115 -5.50 -20.21 -6.29
CA THR A 115 -6.65 -21.08 -6.57
C THR A 115 -6.36 -22.15 -7.62
N LYS A 116 -5.62 -21.83 -8.70
CA LYS A 116 -5.37 -22.75 -9.83
C LYS A 116 -3.97 -23.34 -9.87
N GLY A 117 -3.07 -22.97 -8.95
CA GLY A 117 -1.68 -23.44 -8.89
C GLY A 117 -0.73 -22.81 -9.92
N LYS A 118 -1.23 -22.36 -11.09
CA LYS A 118 -0.47 -21.60 -12.11
C LYS A 118 -1.26 -20.39 -12.58
N TYR A 119 -0.56 -19.28 -12.84
CA TYR A 119 -1.16 -18.11 -13.47
C TYR A 119 -1.26 -18.35 -14.98
N GLU A 120 -2.48 -18.46 -15.48
CA GLU A 120 -2.77 -18.38 -16.91
C GLU A 120 -3.48 -17.04 -17.16
N PRO A 121 -2.86 -16.12 -17.93
CA PRO A 121 -3.51 -14.88 -18.31
C PRO A 121 -4.76 -15.20 -19.14
N GLU A 122 -5.83 -14.43 -18.95
CA GLU A 122 -7.01 -14.61 -19.80
C GLU A 122 -6.71 -14.22 -21.24
N ALA A 123 -7.41 -14.83 -22.21
CA ALA A 123 -7.16 -14.59 -23.63
C ALA A 123 -7.26 -13.08 -23.94
N GLY A 124 -6.16 -12.51 -24.43
CA GLY A 124 -6.03 -11.09 -24.75
C GLY A 124 -5.79 -10.15 -23.57
N GLU A 125 -5.56 -10.64 -22.34
CA GLU A 125 -5.19 -9.80 -21.18
C GLU A 125 -3.79 -9.19 -21.36
N LEU A 126 -2.83 -9.99 -21.84
CA LEU A 126 -1.45 -9.54 -22.12
C LEU A 126 -1.37 -8.53 -23.28
N GLU A 127 -2.23 -8.68 -24.30
CA GLU A 127 -2.24 -7.75 -25.44
C GLU A 127 -2.89 -6.42 -25.07
N ARG A 128 -3.94 -6.45 -24.23
CA ARG A 128 -4.55 -5.23 -23.66
C ARG A 128 -3.56 -4.51 -22.75
N GLU A 129 -2.85 -5.25 -21.90
CA GLU A 129 -1.86 -4.66 -20.99
C GLU A 129 -0.67 -4.06 -21.75
N LYS A 130 -0.21 -4.72 -22.83
CA LYS A 130 0.81 -4.15 -23.73
C LYS A 130 0.31 -2.90 -24.46
N ALA A 131 -0.91 -2.92 -25.01
CA ALA A 131 -1.48 -1.76 -25.69
C ALA A 131 -1.67 -0.56 -24.74
N ASP A 132 -2.11 -0.79 -23.50
CA ASP A 132 -2.23 0.27 -22.50
C ASP A 132 -0.86 0.81 -22.05
N MET A 133 0.16 -0.06 -21.98
CA MET A 133 1.55 0.33 -21.68
C MET A 133 2.18 1.12 -22.81
N ASP A 134 2.01 0.69 -24.06
CA ASP A 134 2.54 1.34 -25.26
C ASP A 134 1.89 2.71 -25.44
N LYS A 135 0.57 2.80 -25.24
CA LYS A 135 -0.15 4.09 -25.25
C LYS A 135 0.37 5.05 -24.17
N LYS A 136 0.61 4.56 -22.95
CA LYS A 136 1.19 5.38 -21.88
C LYS A 136 2.62 5.81 -22.22
N LEU A 137 3.39 4.97 -22.90
CA LEU A 137 4.76 5.31 -23.32
C LEU A 137 4.78 6.41 -24.38
N GLU A 138 3.85 6.35 -25.34
CA GLU A 138 3.65 7.39 -26.37
C GLU A 138 3.17 8.73 -25.80
N GLU A 139 2.40 8.72 -24.70
CA GLU A 139 2.00 9.95 -23.99
C GLU A 139 3.17 10.56 -23.16
N VAL A 140 4.21 9.79 -22.84
CA VAL A 140 5.39 10.23 -22.06
C VAL A 140 6.50 10.80 -22.94
N THR A 141 6.65 10.31 -24.18
CA THR A 141 7.70 10.72 -25.14
C THR A 141 7.30 11.91 -26.00
#